data_AF-A0A3C0AQT3-F1
#
_entry.id   AF-A0A3C0AQT3-F1
#
_cell.length_a   1.000
_cell.length_b   1.000
_cell.length_c   1.000
_cell.angle_alpha   90.00
_cell.angle_beta   90.00
_cell.angle_gamma   90.00
#
_symmetry.space_group_name_H-M   'P 1'
#
loop_
_entity.id
_entity.type
_entity.pdbx_description
1 polymer ?
#
loop_
_entity_poly.entity_id
_entity_poly.type
_entity_poly.pdbx_seq_one_letter_code
_entity_poly.pdbx_strand_id
1 'polypeptide(L)' 'RSIHHQSPALVERPPRSEIFSTGIKAIDLLSPLERGGKAGLFGGAGVGKTVLITELIHNVVG' A
#
# COMPACT_ATOMS: atom_id res chain seq x y z
N ARG A 1 -5.14 7.30 22.93
CA ARG A 1 -6.33 6.77 22.21
C ARG A 1 -6.32 5.24 22.33
N SER A 2 -7.48 4.58 22.43
CA SER A 2 -7.59 3.11 22.40
C SER A 2 -7.06 2.55 21.07
N ILE A 3 -6.43 1.37 21.08
CA ILE A 3 -6.01 0.65 19.86
C ILE A 3 -7.17 -0.10 19.19
N HIS A 4 -8.22 -0.42 19.96
CA HIS A 4 -9.45 -1.02 19.43
C HIS A 4 -10.47 0.07 19.10
N HIS A 5 -11.04 -0.03 17.89
CA HIS A 5 -12.07 0.86 17.37
C HIS A 5 -12.94 0.08 16.37
N GLN A 6 -14.18 0.52 16.17
CA GLN A 6 -15.06 -0.06 15.15
C GLN A 6 -14.56 0.27 13.75
N SER A 7 -14.85 -0.60 12.78
CA SER A 7 -14.54 -0.32 11.38
C SER A 7 -15.39 0.84 10.85
N PRO A 8 -14.88 1.63 9.88
CA PRO A 8 -15.64 2.70 9.24
C PRO A 8 -16.91 2.18 8.56
N ALA A 9 -17.98 2.98 8.61
CA ALA A 9 -19.26 2.66 7.98
C ALA A 9 -19.13 2.71 6.44
N LEU A 10 -20.01 2.00 5.72
CA LEU A 10 -19.96 1.97 4.26
C LEU A 10 -20.14 3.37 3.64
N VAL A 11 -21.00 4.20 4.22
CA VAL A 11 -21.28 5.58 3.78
C VAL A 11 -20.07 6.52 3.91
N GLU A 12 -19.10 6.17 4.77
CA GLU A 12 -17.88 6.95 4.97
C GLU A 12 -16.76 6.56 3.98
N ARG A 13 -16.95 5.49 3.20
CA ARG A 13 -15.94 5.00 2.26
C ARG A 13 -16.02 5.79 0.95
N PRO A 14 -14.88 6.25 0.40
CA PRO A 14 -14.89 6.91 -0.90
C PRO A 14 -15.37 5.95 -1.99
N PRO A 15 -16.23 6.40 -2.92
CA PRO A 15 -16.81 5.55 -3.95
C PRO A 15 -15.86 5.22 -5.11
N ARG A 16 -14.70 5.88 -5.18
CA ARG A 16 -13.71 5.70 -6.24
C ARG A 16 -12.36 5.30 -5.65
N SER A 17 -11.75 4.31 -6.28
CA SER A 17 -10.37 3.93 -6.06
C SER A 17 -9.46 4.86 -6.87
N GLU A 18 -8.48 5.47 -6.21
CA GLU A 18 -7.41 6.24 -6.85
C GLU A 18 -6.15 5.38 -6.92
N ILE A 19 -5.39 5.49 -8.01
CA ILE A 19 -4.09 4.81 -8.12
C ILE A 19 -3.08 5.50 -7.20
N PHE A 20 -2.37 4.68 -6.42
CA PHE A 20 -1.24 5.08 -5.59
C PHE A 20 0.06 4.81 -6.34
N SER A 21 0.69 5.88 -6.83
CA SER A 21 1.97 5.82 -7.54
C SER A 21 3.11 5.55 -6.56
N THR A 22 3.91 4.50 -6.81
CA THR A 22 4.97 4.06 -5.91
C THR A 22 6.37 4.51 -6.32
N GLY A 23 6.55 4.92 -7.59
CA GLY A 23 7.88 5.19 -8.16
C GLY A 23 8.62 3.91 -8.58
N ILE A 24 8.05 2.74 -8.30
CA ILE A 24 8.64 1.44 -8.62
C ILE A 24 7.98 0.93 -9.89
N LYS A 25 8.68 1.06 -11.02
CA LYS A 25 8.15 0.73 -12.37
C LYS A 25 7.44 -0.62 -12.45
N ALA A 26 8.00 -1.66 -11.83
CA ALA A 26 7.39 -2.99 -11.86
C ALA A 26 6.02 -3.03 -11.16
N ILE A 27 5.87 -2.31 -10.03
CA ILE A 27 4.60 -2.19 -9.31
C ILE A 27 3.64 -1.30 -10.09
N ASP A 28 4.09 -0.10 -10.48
CA ASP A 28 3.23 0.90 -11.12
C ASP A 28 2.68 0.42 -12.49
N LEU A 29 3.43 -0.44 -13.20
CA LEU A 29 2.99 -1.00 -14.48
C LEU A 29 2.18 -2.29 -14.35
N LEU A 30 2.59 -3.23 -13.51
CA LEU A 30 2.04 -4.60 -13.50
C LEU A 30 1.04 -4.85 -12.38
N SER A 31 1.15 -4.15 -11.26
CA SER A 31 0.33 -4.36 -10.08
C SER A 31 0.11 -3.04 -9.32
N PRO A 32 -0.56 -2.05 -9.95
CA PRO A 32 -0.78 -0.74 -9.35
C PRO A 32 -1.52 -0.86 -8.02
N LEU A 33 -1.11 -0.05 -7.04
CA LEU A 33 -1.70 -0.05 -5.71
C LEU A 33 -2.89 0.91 -5.63
N GLU A 34 -3.88 0.58 -4.82
CA GLU A 34 -5.02 1.46 -4.54
C GLU A 34 -4.73 2.36 -3.34
N ARG A 35 -5.09 3.64 -3.45
CA ARG A 35 -4.97 4.59 -2.34
C ARG A 35 -5.93 4.21 -1.22
N GLY A 36 -5.38 3.94 -0.03
CA GLY A 36 -6.16 3.46 1.12
C GLY A 36 -6.54 1.97 1.03
N GLY A 37 -6.09 1.27 -0.01
CA GLY A 37 -6.25 -0.16 -0.16
C GLY A 37 -5.27 -0.96 0.70
N LYS A 38 -5.37 -2.30 0.61
CA LYS A 38 -4.45 -3.23 1.27
C LYS A 38 -3.79 -4.09 0.20
N ALA A 39 -2.48 -4.23 0.27
CA ALA A 39 -1.70 -5.07 -0.62
C ALA A 39 -0.88 -6.09 0.18
N GLY A 40 -0.66 -7.27 -0.39
CA GLY A 40 0.16 -8.33 0.20
C GLY A 40 1.51 -8.42 -0.49
N LEU A 41 2.59 -8.54 0.29
CA LEU A 41 3.94 -8.78 -0.21
C LEU A 41 4.36 -10.23 0.07
N PHE A 42 4.31 -11.06 -0.96
CA PHE A 42 4.62 -12.50 -0.86
C PHE A 42 6.00 -12.82 -1.45
N GLY A 43 6.79 -13.62 -0.73
CA GLY A 43 8.10 -14.06 -1.21
C GLY A 43 8.93 -14.76 -0.13
N GLY A 44 9.96 -15.51 -0.54
CA GLY A 44 10.85 -16.29 0.33
C GLY A 44 11.85 -15.46 1.14
N ALA A 45 12.76 -16.12 1.85
CA ALA A 45 13.88 -15.47 2.52
C ALA A 45 14.86 -14.87 1.48
N GLY A 46 15.46 -13.71 1.77
CA GLY A 46 16.48 -13.10 0.91
C GLY A 46 15.99 -12.41 -0.36
N VAL A 47 14.68 -12.44 -0.69
CA VAL A 47 14.14 -11.86 -1.94
C VAL A 47 13.95 -10.34 -1.92
N GLY A 48 14.47 -9.65 -0.89
CA GLY A 48 14.42 -8.18 -0.81
C GLY A 48 13.11 -7.58 -0.30
N LYS A 49 12.24 -8.33 0.38
CA LYS A 49 10.96 -7.79 0.92
C LYS A 49 11.15 -6.54 1.79
N THR A 50 12.11 -6.57 2.72
CA THR A 50 12.38 -5.43 3.59
C THR A 50 12.88 -4.22 2.81
N VAL A 51 13.78 -4.45 1.84
CA VAL A 51 14.30 -3.39 0.96
C VAL A 51 13.16 -2.73 0.19
N LEU A 52 12.23 -3.54 -0.35
CA LEU A 52 11.06 -3.01 -1.06
C LEU A 52 10.15 -2.17 -0.15
N ILE A 53 9.92 -2.60 1.09
CA ILE A 53 9.12 -1.82 2.05
C ILE A 53 9.82 -0.51 2.40
N THR A 54 11.14 -0.53 2.63
CA THR A 54 11.91 0.68 2.90
C THR A 54 11.88 1.65 1.72
N GLU A 55 11.97 1.15 0.49
CA GLU A 55 11.88 1.95 -0.73
C GLU A 55 10.47 2.55 -0.92
N LEU A 56 9.43 1.79 -0.63
CA LEU A 56 8.05 2.31 -0.62
C LEU A 56 7.88 3.44 0.39
N ILE A 57 8.48 3.34 1.58
CA ILE A 57 8.44 4.43 2.57
C ILE A 57 9.19 5.66 2.03
N HIS A 58 10.36 5.45 1.42
CA HIS A 58 11.18 6.52 0.86
C HIS A 58 10.42 7.31 -0.22
N ASN A 59 9.78 6.64 -1.18
CA ASN A 59 9.11 7.29 -2.31
C ASN A 59 7.77 7.95 -1.95
N VAL A 60 7.23 7.70 -0.76
CA VAL A 60 5.92 8.21 -0.32
C VAL A 60 6.02 9.38 0.65
N VAL A 61 7.05 9.37 1.50
CA VAL A 61 7.28 10.42 2.51
C VAL A 61 8.34 11.43 2.03
N GLY A 62 9.22 11.01 1.11
CA GLY A 62 10.22 11.87 0.48
C GLY A 62 9.65 12.84 -0.55
#